data_AF-A0A0H5PYH4-F1
#
_entry.id   AF-A0A0H5PYH4-F1
#
_cell.length_a   1.000
_cell.length_b   1.000
_cell.length_c   1.000
_cell.angle_alpha   90.00
_cell.angle_beta   90.00
_cell.angle_gamma   90.00
#
_symmetry.space_group_name_H-M   'P 1'
#
loop_
_entity.id
_entity.type
_entity.pdbx_description
1 polymer ?
#
loop_
_entity_poly.entity_id
_entity_poly.type
_entity_poly.pdbx_seq_one_letter_code
_entity_poly.pdbx_strand_id
1 'polypeptide(L)'
;MQIFIETCTRDDYEGKHPEIKGSAEIPLLNSMSVEECRQCGSGHIKKRGFTANGLQRYKCLDCGCSFNILTNTLFDCHKIPLTEWLDFLLDIFGYGSFSLTSKANRNSINTTKYWIEKVFLMLEDYQKDIVLGGKVWIDETFCRVREPDVQRRPDGKEYRGLSRKSLYQHSGSGNPSCKA
;
A
#
# COMPACT_ATOMS: atom_id res chain seq x y z
N MET A 1 -32.16 -20.68 9.14
CA MET A 1 -31.46 -19.45 9.58
C MET A 1 -29.95 -19.59 9.48
N GLN A 2 -29.32 -20.62 10.08
CA GLN A 2 -27.87 -20.84 9.99
C GLN A 2 -27.35 -20.95 8.55
N ILE A 3 -27.97 -21.80 7.73
CA ILE A 3 -27.60 -21.97 6.30
C ILE A 3 -27.64 -20.65 5.53
N PHE A 4 -28.61 -19.78 5.84
CA PHE A 4 -28.72 -18.47 5.20
C PHE A 4 -27.52 -17.57 5.55
N ILE A 5 -27.14 -17.53 6.83
CA ILE A 5 -25.98 -16.74 7.30
C ILE A 5 -24.68 -17.26 6.68
N GLU A 6 -24.51 -18.58 6.61
CA GLU A 6 -23.33 -19.21 6.00
C GLU A 6 -23.21 -18.85 4.51
N THR A 7 -24.32 -18.95 3.77
CA THR A 7 -24.36 -18.56 2.35
C THR A 7 -24.01 -17.09 2.17
N CYS A 8 -24.65 -16.17 2.90
CA CYS A 8 -24.35 -14.73 2.78
C CYS A 8 -22.89 -14.41 3.14
N THR A 9 -22.33 -15.10 4.15
CA THR A 9 -20.93 -14.90 4.55
C THR A 9 -19.96 -15.39 3.47
N ARG A 10 -20.27 -16.52 2.83
CA ARG A 10 -19.47 -17.06 1.73
C ARG A 10 -19.56 -16.16 0.50
N ASP A 11 -20.74 -15.72 0.12
CA ASP A 11 -20.94 -14.87 -1.06
C ASP A 11 -20.19 -13.53 -0.91
N ASP A 12 -20.23 -12.93 0.29
CA ASP A 12 -19.46 -11.71 0.60
C ASP A 12 -17.94 -11.96 0.55
N TYR A 13 -17.46 -13.11 1.04
CA TYR A 13 -16.07 -13.49 0.93
C TYR A 13 -15.64 -13.70 -0.53
N GLU A 14 -16.39 -14.48 -1.31
CA GLU A 14 -16.10 -14.76 -2.72
C GLU A 14 -16.15 -13.49 -3.58
N GLY A 15 -17.07 -12.56 -3.28
CA GLY A 15 -17.14 -11.26 -3.94
C GLY A 15 -15.91 -10.37 -3.69
N LYS A 16 -15.26 -10.51 -2.53
CA LYS A 16 -14.01 -9.82 -2.19
C LYS A 16 -12.76 -10.53 -2.71
N HIS A 17 -12.83 -11.85 -2.88
CA HIS A 17 -11.72 -12.71 -3.30
C HIS A 17 -11.99 -13.40 -4.65
N PRO A 18 -12.33 -12.66 -5.73
CA PRO A 18 -12.62 -13.28 -7.01
C PRO A 18 -11.38 -13.91 -7.63
N GLU A 19 -11.60 -14.96 -8.43
CA GLU A 19 -10.51 -15.55 -9.20
C GLU A 19 -9.96 -14.55 -10.22
N ILE A 20 -8.65 -14.33 -10.14
CA ILE A 20 -7.94 -13.45 -11.08
C ILE A 20 -7.95 -14.03 -12.49
N LYS A 21 -7.86 -15.36 -12.58
CA LYS A 21 -7.77 -16.06 -13.86
C LYS A 21 -9.07 -15.88 -14.65
N GLY A 22 -8.97 -15.29 -15.84
CA GLY A 22 -10.15 -15.02 -16.67
C GLY A 22 -10.92 -13.75 -16.28
N SER A 23 -10.47 -13.01 -15.27
CA SER A 23 -11.00 -11.68 -14.98
C SER A 23 -10.61 -10.66 -16.07
N ALA A 24 -11.37 -9.56 -16.15
CA ALA A 24 -11.06 -8.43 -17.03
C ALA A 24 -9.74 -7.72 -16.66
N GLU A 25 -9.20 -7.99 -15.46
CA GLU A 25 -7.92 -7.46 -15.02
C GLU A 25 -6.76 -7.94 -15.89
N ILE A 26 -6.75 -9.22 -16.27
CA ILE A 26 -5.64 -9.81 -17.02
C ILE A 26 -5.51 -9.21 -18.43
N PRO A 27 -6.59 -9.09 -19.24
CA PRO A 27 -6.55 -8.37 -20.50
C PRO A 27 -6.10 -6.91 -20.35
N LEU A 28 -6.56 -6.21 -19.31
CA LEU A 28 -6.15 -4.84 -19.01
C LEU A 28 -4.64 -4.75 -18.72
N LEU A 29 -4.13 -5.64 -17.86
CA LEU A 29 -2.71 -5.67 -17.51
C LEU A 29 -1.82 -6.03 -18.71
N ASN A 30 -2.29 -6.93 -19.57
CA ASN A 30 -1.56 -7.36 -20.76
C ASN A 30 -1.60 -6.34 -21.91
N SER A 31 -2.52 -5.36 -21.89
CA SER A 31 -2.58 -4.30 -22.90
C SER A 31 -1.60 -3.17 -22.64
N MET A 32 -1.09 -3.04 -21.41
CA MET A 32 -0.06 -2.07 -21.05
C MET A 32 1.30 -2.46 -21.64
N SER A 33 2.04 -1.46 -22.14
CA SER A 33 3.36 -1.68 -22.73
C SER A 33 4.46 -1.75 -21.65
N VAL A 34 5.52 -2.49 -21.97
CA VAL A 34 6.70 -2.67 -21.12
C VAL A 34 7.92 -2.33 -21.95
N GLU A 35 8.44 -1.12 -21.77
CA GLU A 35 9.57 -0.60 -22.55
C GLU A 35 10.92 -0.86 -21.88
N GLU A 36 10.95 -1.02 -20.56
CA GLU A 36 12.18 -1.14 -19.78
C GLU A 36 12.09 -2.23 -18.70
N CYS A 37 13.25 -2.79 -18.37
CA CYS A 37 13.37 -3.75 -17.30
C CYS A 37 13.17 -3.06 -15.96
N ARG A 38 12.20 -3.54 -15.17
CA ARG A 38 11.90 -2.99 -13.84
C ARG A 38 13.04 -3.11 -12.82
N GLN A 39 14.09 -3.88 -13.10
CA GLN A 39 15.24 -4.07 -12.20
C GLN A 39 16.46 -3.24 -12.60
N CYS A 40 16.77 -3.15 -13.91
CA CYS A 40 18.01 -2.50 -14.39
C CYS A 40 17.78 -1.38 -15.41
N GLY A 41 16.53 -1.08 -15.79
CA GLY A 41 16.19 -0.04 -16.76
C GLY A 41 16.50 -0.37 -18.22
N SER A 42 17.07 -1.55 -18.53
CA SER A 42 17.37 -1.91 -19.92
C SER A 42 16.13 -2.15 -20.78
N GLY A 43 16.13 -1.65 -22.01
CA GLY A 43 15.11 -1.94 -23.03
C GLY A 43 15.27 -3.29 -23.73
N HIS A 44 16.34 -4.05 -23.45
CA HIS A 44 16.57 -5.36 -24.05
C HIS A 44 15.71 -6.44 -23.39
N ILE A 45 14.44 -6.52 -23.81
CA ILE A 45 13.42 -7.35 -23.17
C ILE A 45 12.82 -8.30 -24.19
N LYS A 46 12.57 -9.55 -23.76
CA LYS A 46 11.76 -10.50 -24.52
C LYS A 46 10.55 -10.98 -23.74
N LYS A 47 9.45 -11.24 -24.44
CA LYS A 47 8.30 -11.96 -23.89
C LYS A 47 8.69 -13.41 -23.56
N ARG A 48 8.20 -13.92 -22.43
CA ARG A 48 8.52 -15.25 -21.86
C ARG A 48 7.26 -15.97 -21.36
N GLY A 49 6.30 -16.21 -22.24
CA GLY A 49 5.05 -16.90 -21.90
C GLY A 49 4.22 -16.15 -20.85
N PHE A 50 3.36 -16.87 -20.14
CA PHE A 50 2.41 -16.29 -19.18
C PHE A 50 2.56 -16.90 -17.78
N THR A 51 2.05 -16.21 -16.75
CA THR A 51 1.85 -16.78 -15.41
C THR A 51 0.66 -17.74 -15.41
N ALA A 52 0.45 -18.48 -14.32
CA ALA A 52 -0.72 -19.35 -14.16
C ALA A 52 -2.07 -18.62 -14.31
N ASN A 53 -2.09 -17.31 -14.01
CA ASN A 53 -3.26 -16.45 -14.12
C ASN A 53 -3.40 -15.81 -15.51
N GLY A 54 -2.46 -16.04 -16.43
CA GLY A 54 -2.50 -15.48 -17.79
C GLY A 54 -1.82 -14.11 -17.95
N LEU A 55 -1.06 -13.65 -16.94
CA LEU A 55 -0.31 -12.39 -17.04
C LEU A 55 0.98 -12.60 -17.85
N GLN A 56 1.26 -11.71 -18.80
CA GLN A 56 2.45 -11.78 -19.65
C GLN A 56 3.72 -11.65 -18.80
N ARG A 57 4.64 -12.60 -18.98
CA ARG A 57 5.97 -12.55 -18.36
C ARG A 57 6.99 -12.04 -19.37
N TYR A 58 7.98 -11.35 -18.86
CA TYR A 58 9.11 -10.80 -19.60
C TYR A 58 10.41 -11.31 -19.01
N LYS A 59 11.46 -11.35 -19.84
CA LYS A 59 12.83 -11.60 -19.41
C LYS A 59 13.72 -10.53 -20.02
N CYS A 60 14.45 -9.82 -19.16
CA CYS A 60 15.49 -8.92 -19.61
C CYS A 60 16.73 -9.73 -19.98
N LEU A 61 17.35 -9.36 -21.10
CA LEU A 61 18.51 -10.04 -21.66
C LEU A 61 19.83 -9.57 -21.03
N ASP A 62 19.83 -8.39 -20.42
CA ASP A 62 21.03 -7.81 -19.80
C ASP A 62 21.19 -8.27 -18.33
N CYS A 63 20.17 -8.10 -17.47
CA CYS A 63 20.21 -8.61 -16.08
C CYS A 63 19.87 -10.12 -15.98
N GLY A 64 19.29 -10.72 -17.02
CA GLY A 64 18.75 -12.08 -16.98
C GLY A 64 17.47 -12.27 -16.12
N CYS A 65 17.03 -11.22 -15.44
CA CYS A 65 15.90 -11.22 -14.53
C CYS A 65 14.55 -11.39 -15.27
N SER A 66 13.61 -12.09 -14.62
CA SER A 66 12.25 -12.30 -15.15
C SER A 66 11.28 -11.46 -14.36
N PHE A 67 10.38 -10.77 -15.05
CA PHE A 67 9.45 -9.82 -14.45
C PHE A 67 8.12 -9.79 -15.21
N ASN A 68 7.14 -9.07 -14.68
CA ASN A 68 5.89 -8.76 -15.36
C ASN A 68 5.58 -7.25 -15.18
N ILE A 69 4.45 -6.78 -15.70
CA ILE A 69 4.07 -5.36 -15.62
C ILE A 69 3.96 -4.84 -14.18
N LEU A 70 3.61 -5.71 -13.21
CA LEU A 70 3.44 -5.40 -11.79
C LEU A 70 4.75 -5.50 -10.98
N THR A 71 5.83 -6.03 -11.55
CA THR A 71 7.10 -6.18 -10.82
C THR A 71 7.64 -4.81 -10.40
N ASN A 72 8.09 -4.70 -9.14
CA ASN A 72 8.52 -3.44 -8.50
C ASN A 72 7.42 -2.36 -8.47
N THR A 73 6.14 -2.76 -8.45
CA THR A 73 5.02 -1.87 -8.16
C THR A 73 4.39 -2.25 -6.82
N LEU A 74 3.47 -1.41 -6.31
CA LEU A 74 2.67 -1.74 -5.12
C LEU A 74 1.97 -3.10 -5.25
N PHE A 75 1.59 -3.46 -6.48
CA PHE A 75 0.84 -4.67 -6.82
C PHE A 75 1.72 -5.90 -7.08
N ASP A 76 3.02 -5.84 -6.78
CA ASP A 76 3.92 -6.97 -7.02
C ASP A 76 3.54 -8.20 -6.18
N CYS A 77 3.72 -9.39 -6.77
CA CYS A 77 3.36 -10.70 -6.22
C CYS A 77 1.86 -10.88 -5.93
N HIS A 78 1.05 -10.35 -6.85
CA HIS A 78 -0.41 -10.44 -6.91
C HIS A 78 -0.94 -11.89 -6.84
N LYS A 79 -1.36 -12.30 -5.64
CA LYS A 79 -2.30 -13.41 -5.43
C LYS A 79 -3.74 -12.91 -5.21
N ILE A 80 -3.94 -11.60 -5.20
CA ILE A 80 -5.14 -10.92 -4.71
C ILE A 80 -5.48 -9.78 -5.69
N PRO A 81 -6.69 -9.76 -6.29
CA PRO A 81 -7.13 -8.80 -7.29
C PRO A 81 -6.76 -7.34 -7.03
N LEU A 82 -6.52 -6.57 -8.10
CA LEU A 82 -6.28 -5.11 -8.00
C LEU A 82 -7.42 -4.39 -7.30
N THR A 83 -8.66 -4.84 -7.48
CA THR A 83 -9.84 -4.25 -6.84
C THR A 83 -9.77 -4.35 -5.31
N GLU A 84 -9.29 -5.46 -4.75
CA GLU A 84 -9.12 -5.59 -3.30
C GLU A 84 -8.03 -4.63 -2.78
N TRP A 85 -6.96 -4.44 -3.55
CA TRP A 85 -5.93 -3.44 -3.25
C TRP A 85 -6.48 -2.01 -3.29
N LEU A 86 -7.34 -1.68 -4.25
CA LEU A 86 -7.96 -0.36 -4.33
C LEU A 86 -8.91 -0.11 -3.15
N ASP A 87 -9.76 -1.08 -2.80
CA ASP A 87 -10.64 -1.03 -1.63
C ASP A 87 -9.81 -0.83 -0.35
N PHE A 88 -8.72 -1.58 -0.21
CA PHE A 88 -7.79 -1.41 0.91
C PHE A 88 -7.22 0.01 1.02
N LEU A 89 -6.74 0.57 -0.10
CA LEU A 89 -6.19 1.92 -0.11
C LEU A 89 -7.25 2.96 0.25
N LEU A 90 -8.47 2.81 -0.27
CA LEU A 90 -9.59 3.68 0.07
C LEU A 90 -9.93 3.61 1.56
N ASP A 91 -9.96 2.42 2.16
CA ASP A 91 -10.18 2.25 3.60
C ASP A 91 -9.11 2.95 4.42
N ILE A 92 -7.82 2.78 4.08
CA ILE A 92 -6.72 3.40 4.80
C ILE A 92 -6.74 4.93 4.66
N PHE A 93 -6.96 5.46 3.45
CA PHE A 93 -7.08 6.90 3.22
C PHE A 93 -8.35 7.49 3.86
N GLY A 94 -9.39 6.67 4.05
CA GLY A 94 -10.59 6.98 4.82
C GLY A 94 -10.44 6.89 6.34
N TYR A 95 -9.20 6.78 6.85
CA TYR A 95 -8.89 6.64 8.28
C TYR A 95 -9.43 5.36 8.92
N GLY A 96 -9.60 4.29 8.12
CA GLY A 96 -9.96 2.97 8.59
C GLY A 96 -8.92 2.38 9.55
N SER A 97 -9.37 1.86 10.68
CA SER A 97 -8.50 1.09 11.57
C SER A 97 -8.11 -0.25 10.93
N PHE A 98 -6.95 -0.80 11.29
CA PHE A 98 -6.52 -2.08 10.70
C PHE A 98 -7.54 -3.20 10.94
N SER A 99 -8.16 -3.26 12.12
CA SER A 99 -9.19 -4.26 12.41
C SER A 99 -10.44 -4.10 11.54
N LEU A 100 -10.86 -2.86 11.27
CA LEU A 100 -11.97 -2.57 10.37
C LEU A 100 -11.62 -2.99 8.94
N THR A 101 -10.47 -2.54 8.43
CA THR A 101 -10.01 -2.84 7.07
C THR A 101 -9.83 -4.34 6.85
N SER A 102 -9.24 -5.06 7.81
CA SER A 102 -9.12 -6.52 7.71
C SER A 102 -10.48 -7.22 7.65
N LYS A 103 -11.45 -6.73 8.43
CA LYS A 103 -12.80 -7.28 8.44
C LYS A 103 -13.54 -6.98 7.14
N ALA A 104 -13.41 -5.76 6.61
CA ALA A 104 -14.02 -5.33 5.35
C ALA A 104 -13.46 -6.09 4.15
N ASN A 105 -12.14 -6.31 4.10
CA ASN A 105 -11.49 -7.06 3.03
C ASN A 105 -11.51 -8.57 3.24
N ARG A 106 -12.06 -9.06 4.36
CA ARG A 106 -12.09 -10.48 4.71
C ARG A 106 -10.69 -11.12 4.73
N ASN A 107 -9.69 -10.38 5.20
CA ASN A 107 -8.31 -10.87 5.30
C ASN A 107 -7.78 -10.81 6.75
N SER A 108 -6.60 -11.40 6.94
CA SER A 108 -5.93 -11.38 8.24
C SER A 108 -5.38 -9.99 8.55
N ILE A 109 -5.40 -9.59 9.82
CA ILE A 109 -4.75 -8.35 10.29
C ILE A 109 -3.26 -8.27 9.96
N ASN A 110 -2.60 -9.43 9.84
CA ASN A 110 -1.19 -9.47 9.41
C ASN A 110 -1.04 -9.10 7.93
N THR A 111 -2.00 -9.46 7.09
CA THR A 111 -2.03 -9.06 5.67
C THR A 111 -2.18 -7.54 5.55
N THR A 112 -3.11 -6.94 6.30
CA THR A 112 -3.31 -5.48 6.34
C THR A 112 -2.05 -4.73 6.77
N LYS A 113 -1.36 -5.22 7.82
CA LYS A 113 -0.08 -4.64 8.26
C LYS A 113 1.00 -4.71 7.18
N TYR A 114 1.16 -5.88 6.56
CA TYR A 114 2.12 -6.07 5.49
C TYR A 114 1.83 -5.16 4.28
N TRP A 115 0.56 -4.97 3.93
CA TRP A 115 0.17 -4.05 2.85
C TRP A 115 0.43 -2.59 3.20
N ILE A 116 0.18 -2.17 4.44
CA ILE A 116 0.56 -0.83 4.93
C ILE A 116 2.08 -0.63 4.83
N GLU A 117 2.88 -1.62 5.21
CA GLU A 117 4.34 -1.54 5.11
C GLU A 117 4.80 -1.34 3.66
N LYS A 118 4.19 -2.05 2.70
CA LYS A 118 4.43 -1.81 1.26
C LYS A 118 4.09 -0.39 0.83
N VAL A 119 2.97 0.16 1.30
CA VAL A 119 2.59 1.55 1.01
C VAL A 119 3.62 2.52 1.58
N PHE A 120 4.09 2.30 2.80
CA PHE A 120 5.13 3.15 3.39
C PHE A 120 6.48 3.04 2.68
N LEU A 121 6.89 1.85 2.22
CA LEU A 121 8.09 1.69 1.39
C LEU A 121 8.01 2.51 0.10
N MET A 122 6.82 2.59 -0.51
CA MET A 122 6.62 3.43 -1.70
C MET A 122 6.72 4.93 -1.38
N LEU A 123 6.30 5.34 -0.19
CA LEU A 123 6.29 6.74 0.25
C LEU A 123 7.59 7.21 0.91
N GLU A 124 8.53 6.29 1.22
CA GLU A 124 9.77 6.59 1.97
C GLU A 124 10.57 7.74 1.34
N ASP A 125 10.61 7.77 0.01
CA ASP A 125 11.40 8.72 -0.76
C ASP A 125 10.59 9.89 -1.31
N TYR A 126 9.27 9.91 -1.08
CA TYR A 126 8.36 10.89 -1.70
C TYR A 126 8.74 12.35 -1.37
N GLN A 127 9.29 12.59 -0.17
CA GLN A 127 9.65 13.92 0.28
C GLN A 127 11.08 14.34 -0.09
N LYS A 128 11.94 13.43 -0.58
CA LYS A 128 13.38 13.71 -0.78
C LYS A 128 13.64 14.87 -1.73
N ASP A 129 12.83 15.01 -2.77
CA ASP A 129 13.01 16.01 -3.82
C ASP A 129 12.16 17.27 -3.62
N ILE A 130 11.39 17.35 -2.52
CA ILE A 130 10.53 18.49 -2.22
C ILE A 130 11.36 19.63 -1.61
N VAL A 131 11.58 20.69 -2.37
CA VAL A 131 12.24 21.92 -1.89
C VAL A 131 11.19 23.00 -1.63
N LEU A 132 11.05 23.41 -0.37
CA LEU A 132 10.17 24.51 0.02
C LEU A 132 10.84 25.86 -0.26
N GLY A 133 10.12 26.79 -0.90
CA GLY A 133 10.61 28.11 -1.28
C GLY A 133 9.70 29.25 -0.80
N GLY A 134 10.25 30.46 -0.73
CA GLY A 134 9.50 31.65 -0.35
C GLY A 134 9.08 31.68 1.12
N LYS A 135 7.81 32.04 1.37
CA LYS A 135 7.23 32.07 2.72
C LYS A 135 6.64 30.69 3.06
N VAL A 136 7.26 30.03 4.02
CA VAL A 136 6.86 28.69 4.50
C VAL A 136 6.23 28.81 5.88
N TRP A 137 5.10 28.13 6.07
CA TRP A 137 4.45 27.97 7.36
C TRP A 137 4.71 26.56 7.84
N ILE A 138 5.20 26.43 9.07
CA ILE A 138 5.43 25.14 9.72
C ILE A 138 4.52 25.11 10.94
N ASP A 139 3.70 24.07 11.03
CA ASP A 139 2.84 23.83 12.18
C ASP A 139 3.23 22.52 12.87
N GLU A 140 2.96 22.46 14.17
CA GLU A 140 3.29 21.33 15.01
C GLU A 140 2.04 20.49 15.26
N THR A 141 2.13 19.19 15.05
CA THR A 141 1.06 18.23 15.36
C THR A 141 1.57 17.23 16.38
N PHE A 142 0.81 17.09 17.48
CA PHE A 142 1.11 16.15 18.56
C PHE A 142 0.26 14.89 18.43
N CYS A 143 0.91 13.76 18.13
CA CYS A 143 0.27 12.45 17.99
C CYS A 143 0.52 11.62 19.26
N ARG A 144 -0.50 11.02 19.85
CA ARG A 144 -0.33 10.20 21.08
C ARG A 144 0.65 9.05 20.83
N VAL A 145 1.56 8.80 21.78
CA VAL A 145 2.44 7.61 21.74
C VAL A 145 1.59 6.34 21.87
N ARG A 146 2.09 5.21 21.36
CA ARG A 146 1.40 3.93 21.51
C ARG A 146 1.32 3.56 22.99
N GLU A 147 0.25 2.88 23.41
CA GLU A 147 0.05 2.47 24.81
C GLU A 147 1.26 1.81 25.48
N PRO A 148 2.01 0.89 24.82
CA PRO A 148 3.21 0.30 25.42
C PRO A 148 4.33 1.30 25.71
N ASP A 149 4.38 2.40 24.95
CA ASP A 149 5.39 3.44 25.06
C ASP A 149 4.95 4.58 26.01
N VAL A 150 3.73 4.51 26.56
CA VAL A 150 3.21 5.50 27.51
C VAL A 150 3.96 5.38 28.83
N GLN A 151 4.72 6.42 29.17
CA GLN A 151 5.37 6.49 30.47
C GLN A 151 4.34 6.72 31.58
N ARG A 152 4.36 5.85 32.58
CA ARG A 152 3.50 5.92 33.77
C ARG A 152 4.35 6.16 35.01
N ARG A 153 3.79 6.89 35.96
CA ARG A 153 4.36 7.13 37.28
C ARG A 153 4.29 5.82 38.10
N PRO A 154 5.02 5.75 39.22
CA PRO A 154 4.92 4.61 40.15
C PRO A 154 3.51 4.36 40.71
N ASP A 155 2.65 5.38 40.75
CA ASP A 155 1.24 5.29 41.18
C ASP A 155 0.29 4.75 40.09
N GLY A 156 0.84 4.33 38.93
CA GLY A 156 0.08 3.83 37.79
C GLY A 156 -0.59 4.91 36.93
N LYS A 157 -0.57 6.18 37.36
CA LYS A 157 -1.12 7.30 36.60
C LYS A 157 -0.11 7.75 35.55
N GLU A 158 -0.62 8.25 34.43
CA GLU A 158 0.24 8.85 33.42
C GLU A 158 0.88 10.15 33.94
N TYR A 159 2.04 10.51 33.38
CA TYR A 159 2.60 11.84 33.59
C TYR A 159 1.63 12.93 33.09
N ARG A 160 1.81 14.20 33.45
CA ARG A 160 1.01 15.31 32.90
C ARG A 160 1.85 16.05 31.86
N GLY A 161 1.20 16.68 30.87
CA GLY A 161 1.87 17.43 29.79
C GLY A 161 2.11 16.61 28.52
N LEU A 162 2.12 17.29 27.37
CA LEU A 162 2.21 16.69 26.03
C LEU A 162 3.59 16.06 25.76
N SER A 163 4.66 16.70 26.24
CA SER A 163 6.05 16.29 25.96
C SER A 163 6.42 14.85 26.32
N ARG A 164 5.66 14.20 27.21
CA ARG A 164 5.89 12.80 27.64
C ARG A 164 4.84 11.81 27.14
N LYS A 165 3.81 12.28 26.41
CA LYS A 165 2.66 11.47 25.96
C LYS A 165 2.44 11.49 24.46
N SER A 166 3.07 12.42 23.75
CA SER A 166 2.89 12.57 22.33
C SER A 166 4.21 12.58 21.59
N LEU A 167 4.22 11.88 20.46
CA LEU A 167 5.15 12.09 19.38
C LEU A 167 4.85 13.45 18.74
N TYR A 168 5.92 14.07 18.29
CA TYR A 168 5.91 15.40 17.72
C TYR A 168 6.22 15.30 16.23
N GLN A 169 5.37 15.91 15.41
CA GLN A 169 5.51 15.95 13.96
C GLN A 169 5.34 17.37 13.46
N HIS A 170 6.19 17.79 12.53
CA HIS A 170 6.05 19.06 11.82
C HIS A 170 5.35 18.84 10.49
N SER A 171 4.38 19.68 10.16
CA SER A 171 3.81 19.77 8.82
C SER A 171 4.11 21.14 8.23
N GLY A 172 4.71 21.17 7.04
CA GLY A 172 5.07 22.39 6.34
C GLY A 172 4.13 22.63 5.16
N SER A 173 3.63 23.85 5.01
CA SER A 173 2.95 24.29 3.79
C SER A 173 3.62 25.56 3.24
N GLY A 174 3.92 25.56 1.95
CA GLY A 174 4.56 26.66 1.25
C GLY A 174 4.13 26.68 -0.21
N ASN A 175 4.14 27.86 -0.83
CA ASN A 175 3.82 27.97 -2.25
C ASN A 175 5.02 27.39 -3.04
N PRO A 176 4.85 26.34 -3.87
CA PRO A 176 5.95 25.83 -4.67
C PRO A 176 6.36 26.93 -5.65
N SER A 177 7.52 27.54 -5.43
CA SER A 177 8.14 28.38 -6.45
C SER A 177 8.55 27.47 -7.60
N CYS A 178 7.80 27.51 -8.70
CA CYS A 178 8.22 26.93 -9.98
C CYS A 178 9.63 27.45 -10.28
N LYS A 179 10.62 26.55 -10.36
CA LYS A 179 11.92 26.89 -10.92
C LYS A 179 11.69 27.27 -12.38
N ALA A 180 12.05 28.51 -12.72
CA ALA A 180 12.19 28.97 -14.11
C ALA A 180 13.47 28.39 -14.72
#